data_AF-A0A348PK61-F1
#
_entry.id   AF-A0A348PK61-F1
#
_cell.length_a   1.000
_cell.length_b   1.000
_cell.length_c   1.000
_cell.angle_alpha   90.00
_cell.angle_beta   90.00
_cell.angle_gamma   90.00
#
_symmetry.space_group_name_H-M   'P 1'
#
loop_
_entity.id
_entity.type
_entity.pdbx_description
1 polymer ?
#
loop_
_entity_poly.entity_id
_entity_poly.type
_entity_poly.pdbx_seq_one_letter_code
_entity_poly.pdbx_strand_id
1 'polypeptide(L)'
;MKKPIVVLGIGELGSVFARAFLKNNHAVYPITRSTDINELKASIDPELILVCTAESDLQSALSSIPSEWKDRVAMMQNELLPRDWETHNFTNPTVISVWFEKKKGMDSKVLISSPAFGPKAQTLADSLALIDIPAHVVANKDELLFELVLKNLYILTTNIAGLAIHSSPLGGVAIESGANVNDLRNNHLQLMREVSIDILKLQTALTGKTFDDEALEQGMIEAFEGDLEHGCMGRSAPARLNRALQLAQEFNLEVSTLQKIKDNS
;
A
#
# COMPACT_ATOMS: atom_id res chain seq x y z
N MET A 1 -31.36 -0.79 -4.81
CA MET A 1 -29.90 -0.69 -4.97
C MET A 1 -29.39 0.33 -3.97
N LYS A 2 -28.24 0.08 -3.34
CA LYS A 2 -27.56 1.09 -2.50
C LYS A 2 -27.02 2.23 -3.39
N LYS A 3 -26.66 3.38 -2.81
CA LYS A 3 -26.03 4.49 -3.55
C LYS A 3 -24.82 3.99 -4.35
N PRO A 4 -24.55 4.51 -5.56
CA PRO A 4 -23.47 4.00 -6.40
C PRO A 4 -22.09 4.28 -5.79
N ILE A 5 -21.08 3.50 -6.18
CA ILE A 5 -19.69 3.73 -5.82
C ILE A 5 -18.90 4.05 -7.08
N VAL A 6 -18.07 5.08 -7.00
CA VAL A 6 -17.13 5.43 -8.06
C VAL A 6 -15.79 4.76 -7.77
N VAL A 7 -15.19 4.16 -8.79
CA VAL A 7 -13.84 3.58 -8.71
C VAL A 7 -12.94 4.32 -9.70
N LEU A 8 -12.03 5.13 -9.18
CA LEU A 8 -11.05 5.86 -9.98
C LEU A 8 -9.82 4.98 -10.17
N GLY A 9 -9.69 4.42 -11.37
CA GLY A 9 -8.68 3.40 -11.70
C GLY A 9 -9.22 1.98 -11.57
N ILE A 10 -9.36 1.29 -12.71
CA ILE A 10 -9.88 -0.08 -12.79
C ILE A 10 -8.78 -1.11 -13.09
N GLY A 11 -7.61 -0.92 -12.48
CA GLY A 11 -6.51 -1.90 -12.52
C GLY A 11 -6.84 -3.18 -11.74
N GLU A 12 -5.83 -4.00 -11.47
CA GLU A 12 -6.00 -5.28 -10.76
C GLU A 12 -6.75 -5.12 -9.43
N LEU A 13 -6.29 -4.22 -8.53
CA LEU A 13 -6.97 -3.98 -7.25
C LEU A 13 -8.33 -3.28 -7.42
N GLY A 14 -8.41 -2.29 -8.32
CA GLY A 14 -9.68 -1.63 -8.63
C GLY A 14 -10.77 -2.61 -9.07
N SER A 15 -10.41 -3.64 -9.84
CA SER A 15 -11.33 -4.70 -10.29
C SER A 15 -11.83 -5.59 -9.14
N VAL A 16 -10.98 -5.87 -8.15
CA VAL A 16 -11.35 -6.63 -6.94
C VAL A 16 -12.39 -5.85 -6.14
N PHE A 17 -12.13 -4.57 -5.88
CA PHE A 17 -13.08 -3.71 -5.17
C PHE A 17 -14.38 -3.52 -5.95
N ALA A 18 -14.32 -3.32 -7.28
CA ALA A 18 -15.53 -3.21 -8.10
C ALA A 18 -16.41 -4.47 -7.98
N ARG A 19 -15.83 -5.67 -8.03
CA ARG A 19 -16.56 -6.93 -7.80
C ARG A 19 -17.16 -6.99 -6.40
N ALA A 20 -16.40 -6.60 -5.38
CA ALA A 20 -16.83 -6.54 -3.99
C ALA A 20 -18.03 -5.59 -3.78
N PHE A 21 -17.99 -4.40 -4.40
CA PHE A 21 -19.08 -3.42 -4.35
C PHE A 21 -20.34 -3.89 -5.06
N LEU A 22 -20.21 -4.50 -6.24
CA LEU A 22 -21.34 -5.10 -6.97
C LEU A 22 -22.00 -6.22 -6.15
N LYS A 23 -21.21 -7.08 -5.50
CA LYS A 23 -21.71 -8.10 -4.57
C LYS A 23 -22.44 -7.48 -3.37
N ASN A 24 -21.99 -6.32 -2.89
CA ASN A 24 -22.63 -5.56 -1.82
C ASN A 24 -23.80 -4.67 -2.30
N ASN A 25 -24.35 -4.93 -3.50
CA ASN A 25 -25.52 -4.25 -4.07
C ASN A 25 -25.34 -2.74 -4.30
N HIS A 26 -24.09 -2.29 -4.50
CA HIS A 26 -23.75 -0.95 -5.00
C HIS A 26 -23.49 -1.02 -6.52
N ALA A 27 -24.12 -0.15 -7.30
CA ALA A 27 -23.72 0.04 -8.70
C ALA A 27 -22.31 0.65 -8.75
N VAL A 28 -21.48 0.24 -9.70
CA VAL A 28 -20.10 0.71 -9.83
C VAL A 28 -19.94 1.55 -11.09
N TYR A 29 -19.40 2.77 -10.93
CA TYR A 29 -19.09 3.70 -12.01
C TYR A 29 -17.57 3.87 -12.11
N PRO A 30 -16.91 3.32 -13.15
CA PRO A 30 -15.47 3.45 -13.29
C PRO A 30 -15.10 4.84 -13.83
N ILE A 31 -14.07 5.45 -13.25
CA ILE A 31 -13.34 6.56 -13.88
C ILE A 31 -12.04 5.98 -14.44
N THR A 32 -11.93 6.06 -15.76
CA THR A 32 -10.74 5.69 -16.52
C THR A 32 -10.13 6.94 -17.17
N ARG A 33 -9.01 6.79 -17.88
CA ARG A 33 -8.37 7.91 -18.58
C ARG A 33 -9.24 8.56 -19.66
N SER A 34 -10.30 7.87 -20.13
CA SER A 34 -11.24 8.40 -21.13
C SER A 34 -12.53 8.94 -20.51
N THR A 35 -12.68 8.89 -19.18
CA THR A 35 -13.90 9.34 -18.49
C THR A 35 -13.80 10.84 -18.19
N ASP A 36 -14.81 11.62 -18.60
CA ASP A 36 -14.97 12.99 -18.11
C ASP A 36 -15.58 12.95 -16.69
N ILE A 37 -14.77 13.28 -15.68
CA ILE A 37 -15.19 13.27 -14.28
C ILE A 37 -16.28 14.32 -13.99
N ASN A 38 -16.31 15.44 -14.73
CA ASN A 38 -17.29 16.49 -14.53
C ASN A 38 -18.67 16.07 -15.06
N GLU A 39 -18.70 15.39 -16.21
CA GLU A 39 -19.93 14.80 -16.74
C GLU A 39 -20.48 13.74 -15.79
N LEU A 40 -19.61 12.83 -15.31
CA LEU A 40 -20.01 11.81 -14.35
C LEU A 40 -20.56 12.46 -13.06
N LYS A 41 -19.84 13.42 -12.49
CA LYS A 41 -20.26 14.16 -11.30
C LYS A 41 -21.61 14.85 -11.44
N ALA A 42 -21.95 15.35 -12.63
CA ALA A 42 -23.26 15.96 -12.87
C ALA A 42 -24.42 14.93 -12.83
N SER A 43 -24.14 13.64 -12.99
CA SER A 43 -25.15 12.59 -13.14
C SER A 43 -25.26 11.63 -11.96
N ILE A 44 -24.27 11.58 -11.05
CA ILE A 44 -24.27 10.65 -9.92
C ILE A 44 -23.98 11.32 -8.57
N ASP A 45 -24.68 10.84 -7.53
CA ASP A 45 -24.40 11.13 -6.12
C ASP A 45 -23.87 9.85 -5.46
N PRO A 46 -22.54 9.65 -5.44
CA PRO A 46 -21.96 8.39 -4.99
C PRO A 46 -21.95 8.28 -3.45
N GLU A 47 -22.02 7.04 -2.96
CA GLU A 47 -21.76 6.71 -1.55
C GLU A 47 -20.29 6.96 -1.18
N LEU A 48 -19.40 6.65 -2.13
CA LEU A 48 -17.95 6.59 -1.95
C LEU A 48 -17.26 6.77 -3.31
N ILE A 49 -16.11 7.46 -3.31
CA ILE A 49 -15.16 7.45 -4.44
C ILE A 49 -13.90 6.73 -3.96
N LEU A 50 -13.63 5.53 -4.46
CA LEU A 50 -12.39 4.80 -4.16
C LEU A 50 -11.31 5.11 -5.20
N VAL A 51 -10.19 5.66 -4.76
CA VAL A 51 -9.00 5.91 -5.58
C VAL A 51 -8.11 4.67 -5.60
N CYS A 52 -7.95 4.07 -6.79
CA CYS A 52 -7.25 2.81 -7.07
C CYS A 52 -6.27 2.97 -8.26
N THR A 53 -5.40 3.97 -8.21
CA THR A 53 -4.43 4.28 -9.28
C THR A 53 -3.05 3.69 -8.99
N ALA A 54 -2.13 3.81 -9.95
CA ALA A 54 -0.73 3.48 -9.73
C ALA A 54 -0.05 4.53 -8.83
N GLU A 55 1.06 4.15 -8.17
CA GLU A 55 1.83 5.02 -7.27
C GLU A 55 2.19 6.37 -7.93
N SER A 56 2.65 6.34 -9.19
CA SER A 56 3.01 7.55 -9.95
C SER A 56 1.84 8.49 -10.27
N ASP A 57 0.62 7.94 -10.25
CA ASP A 57 -0.60 8.64 -10.68
C ASP A 57 -1.44 9.08 -9.47
N LEU A 58 -1.00 8.81 -8.24
CA LEU A 58 -1.76 9.11 -7.02
C LEU A 58 -2.06 10.61 -6.89
N GLN A 59 -1.03 11.46 -6.96
CA GLN A 59 -1.20 12.90 -6.72
C GLN A 59 -2.10 13.57 -7.78
N SER A 60 -1.98 13.17 -9.04
CA SER A 60 -2.85 13.68 -10.11
C SER A 60 -4.29 13.18 -9.95
N ALA A 61 -4.48 11.92 -9.53
CA ALA A 61 -5.80 11.36 -9.23
C ALA A 61 -6.48 12.09 -8.07
N LEU A 62 -5.78 12.30 -6.95
CA LEU A 62 -6.33 13.02 -5.79
C LEU A 62 -6.69 14.47 -6.15
N SER A 63 -5.85 15.14 -6.95
CA SER A 63 -6.11 16.51 -7.43
C SER A 63 -7.34 16.61 -8.33
N SER A 64 -7.66 15.53 -9.06
CA SER A 64 -8.78 15.50 -10.00
C SER A 64 -10.15 15.39 -9.34
N ILE A 65 -10.21 15.04 -8.04
CA ILE A 65 -11.47 14.82 -7.34
C ILE A 65 -12.26 16.13 -7.21
N PRO A 66 -13.52 16.18 -7.68
CA PRO A 66 -14.37 17.35 -7.53
C PRO A 66 -14.60 17.75 -6.07
N SER A 67 -14.70 19.05 -5.82
CA SER A 67 -14.93 19.62 -4.48
C SER A 67 -16.13 19.00 -3.74
N GLU A 68 -17.20 18.70 -4.47
CA GLU A 68 -18.47 18.14 -3.98
C GLU A 68 -18.35 16.68 -3.52
N TRP A 69 -17.26 16.01 -3.87
CA TRP A 69 -16.99 14.63 -3.51
C TRP A 69 -15.90 14.49 -2.45
N LYS A 70 -15.30 15.60 -1.99
CA LYS A 70 -14.19 15.60 -1.02
C LYS A 70 -14.57 15.07 0.37
N ASP A 71 -15.87 14.91 0.65
CA ASP A 71 -16.43 14.39 1.91
C ASP A 71 -16.59 12.86 1.95
N ARG A 72 -16.29 12.17 0.84
CA ARG A 72 -16.54 10.73 0.70
C ARG A 72 -15.48 10.00 -0.12
N VAL A 73 -14.26 10.53 -0.11
CA VAL A 73 -13.11 9.88 -0.74
C VAL A 73 -12.63 8.73 0.14
N ALA A 74 -12.41 7.58 -0.48
CA ALA A 74 -11.56 6.52 0.04
C ALA A 74 -10.32 6.37 -0.84
N MET A 75 -9.22 5.97 -0.24
CA MET A 75 -7.97 5.77 -0.95
C MET A 75 -7.22 4.55 -0.45
N MET A 76 -6.44 3.99 -1.37
CA MET A 76 -5.52 2.90 -1.12
C MET A 76 -4.30 3.08 -2.04
N GLN A 77 -3.11 2.91 -1.48
CA GLN A 77 -1.85 2.85 -2.23
C GLN A 77 -0.80 2.21 -1.33
N ASN A 78 0.22 1.57 -1.92
CA ASN A 78 1.41 1.20 -1.16
C ASN A 78 2.20 2.46 -0.75
N GLU A 79 2.96 2.40 0.34
CA GLU A 79 3.79 3.53 0.81
C GLU A 79 2.98 4.78 1.23
N LEU A 80 1.65 4.66 1.32
CA LEU A 80 0.75 5.76 1.60
C LEU A 80 0.88 6.24 3.06
N LEU A 81 0.99 7.56 3.26
CA LEU A 81 1.05 8.24 4.55
C LEU A 81 0.19 9.52 4.54
N PRO A 82 -0.22 10.06 5.70
CA PRO A 82 -1.10 11.24 5.76
C PRO A 82 -0.67 12.43 4.89
N ARG A 83 0.65 12.69 4.83
CA ARG A 83 1.23 13.74 3.99
C ARG A 83 0.84 13.66 2.51
N ASP A 84 0.48 12.48 2.00
CA ASP A 84 0.14 12.27 0.59
C ASP A 84 -1.24 12.80 0.24
N TRP A 85 -2.16 12.91 1.20
CA TRP A 85 -3.54 13.33 0.95
C TRP A 85 -3.95 14.59 1.70
N GLU A 86 -3.24 14.98 2.77
CA GLU A 86 -3.58 16.15 3.59
C GLU A 86 -3.66 17.46 2.80
N THR A 87 -2.80 17.63 1.78
CA THR A 87 -2.77 18.83 0.92
C THR A 87 -3.99 18.97 0.01
N HIS A 88 -4.79 17.91 -0.16
CA HIS A 88 -5.95 17.88 -1.06
C HIS A 88 -7.25 18.37 -0.41
N ASN A 89 -7.23 18.66 0.90
CA ASN A 89 -8.37 19.19 1.66
C ASN A 89 -9.61 18.27 1.64
N PHE A 90 -9.42 16.96 1.76
CA PHE A 90 -10.52 16.02 1.95
C PHE A 90 -11.12 16.15 3.35
N THR A 91 -12.44 16.00 3.45
CA THR A 91 -13.14 15.99 4.75
C THR A 91 -13.26 14.56 5.24
N ASN A 92 -12.49 14.22 6.29
CA ASN A 92 -12.45 12.89 6.91
C ASN A 92 -12.38 11.75 5.87
N PRO A 93 -11.34 11.70 5.02
CA PRO A 93 -11.22 10.65 4.03
C PRO A 93 -11.13 9.28 4.70
N THR A 94 -11.58 8.25 4.00
CA THR A 94 -11.38 6.86 4.39
C THR A 94 -10.08 6.32 3.79
N VAL A 95 -9.31 5.57 4.55
CA VAL A 95 -8.06 4.95 4.08
C VAL A 95 -8.12 3.46 4.38
N ILE A 96 -7.66 2.63 3.44
CA ILE A 96 -7.49 1.20 3.64
C ILE A 96 -6.05 0.78 3.27
N SER A 97 -5.38 0.10 4.19
CA SER A 97 -4.08 -0.52 3.94
C SER A 97 -4.30 -1.95 3.43
N VAL A 98 -3.99 -2.20 2.16
CA VAL A 98 -4.30 -3.49 1.54
C VAL A 98 -3.22 -4.53 1.78
N TRP A 99 -3.63 -5.69 2.30
CA TRP A 99 -2.79 -6.84 2.62
C TRP A 99 -3.11 -8.08 1.78
N PHE A 100 -3.53 -7.87 0.54
CA PHE A 100 -3.65 -8.94 -0.46
C PHE A 100 -3.00 -8.50 -1.77
N GLU A 101 -2.49 -9.47 -2.54
CA GLU A 101 -2.00 -9.22 -3.89
C GLU A 101 -2.97 -9.76 -4.94
N LYS A 102 -2.98 -9.10 -6.10
CA LYS A 102 -3.74 -9.52 -7.29
C LYS A 102 -2.87 -9.35 -8.52
N LYS A 103 -2.68 -10.44 -9.26
CA LYS A 103 -1.97 -10.48 -10.55
C LYS A 103 -2.90 -10.95 -11.66
N LYS A 104 -2.62 -10.57 -12.90
CA LYS A 104 -3.41 -10.98 -14.07
C LYS A 104 -3.49 -12.51 -14.12
N GLY A 105 -4.71 -13.06 -14.20
CA GLY A 105 -4.94 -14.51 -14.27
C GLY A 105 -4.85 -15.26 -12.94
N MET A 106 -4.59 -14.59 -11.82
CA MET A 106 -4.62 -15.17 -10.47
C MET A 106 -5.78 -14.59 -9.66
N ASP A 107 -6.34 -15.38 -8.75
CA ASP A 107 -7.25 -14.88 -7.70
C ASP A 107 -6.47 -14.03 -6.67
N SER A 108 -7.20 -13.31 -5.83
CA SER A 108 -6.60 -12.51 -4.75
C SER A 108 -5.90 -13.43 -3.75
N LYS A 109 -4.62 -13.20 -3.50
CA LYS A 109 -3.84 -13.89 -2.47
C LYS A 109 -3.76 -13.00 -1.24
N VAL A 110 -4.47 -13.37 -0.19
CA VAL A 110 -4.48 -12.65 1.10
C VAL A 110 -3.22 -13.01 1.89
N LEU A 111 -2.57 -11.99 2.46
CA LEU A 111 -1.48 -12.16 3.43
C LEU A 111 -2.08 -12.08 4.84
N ILE A 112 -2.68 -10.93 5.18
CA ILE A 112 -3.37 -10.68 6.46
C ILE A 112 -4.61 -9.80 6.23
N SER A 113 -5.36 -9.51 7.29
CA SER A 113 -6.55 -8.64 7.23
C SER A 113 -6.17 -7.20 6.87
N SER A 114 -6.93 -6.57 5.98
CA SER A 114 -6.69 -5.17 5.56
C SER A 114 -7.33 -4.16 6.53
N PRO A 115 -6.57 -3.36 7.30
CA PRO A 115 -7.14 -2.37 8.20
C PRO A 115 -7.66 -1.16 7.41
N ALA A 116 -8.80 -0.63 7.83
CA ALA A 116 -9.42 0.54 7.25
C ALA A 116 -9.88 1.52 8.34
N PHE A 117 -9.76 2.82 8.08
CA PHE A 117 -10.23 3.87 8.97
C PHE A 117 -10.98 4.94 8.21
N GLY A 118 -12.01 5.51 8.85
CA GLY A 118 -12.80 6.62 8.33
C GLY A 118 -14.28 6.28 8.11
N PRO A 119 -15.09 7.25 7.69
CA PRO A 119 -16.55 7.12 7.64
C PRO A 119 -17.07 6.00 6.74
N LYS A 120 -16.29 5.55 5.76
CA LYS A 120 -16.65 4.50 4.80
C LYS A 120 -15.88 3.20 5.02
N ALA A 121 -15.13 3.07 6.11
CA ALA A 121 -14.32 1.89 6.41
C ALA A 121 -15.17 0.61 6.50
N GLN A 122 -16.33 0.68 7.17
CA GLN A 122 -17.24 -0.46 7.26
C GLN A 122 -17.79 -0.88 5.89
N THR A 123 -18.09 0.08 5.00
CA THR A 123 -18.53 -0.23 3.62
C THR A 123 -17.45 -1.00 2.85
N LEU A 124 -16.18 -0.64 3.02
CA LEU A 124 -15.06 -1.37 2.42
C LEU A 124 -14.95 -2.79 3.01
N ALA A 125 -15.00 -2.92 4.34
CA ALA A 125 -14.90 -4.21 5.02
C ALA A 125 -16.04 -5.16 4.65
N ASP A 126 -17.29 -4.70 4.72
CA ASP A 126 -18.48 -5.48 4.35
C ASP A 126 -18.42 -5.91 2.88
N SER A 127 -17.94 -5.05 1.99
CA SER A 127 -17.81 -5.39 0.58
C SER A 127 -16.76 -6.46 0.32
N LEU A 128 -15.57 -6.34 0.92
CA LEU A 128 -14.49 -7.32 0.75
C LEU A 128 -14.86 -8.69 1.34
N ALA A 129 -15.60 -8.71 2.46
CA ALA A 129 -16.08 -9.95 3.07
C ALA A 129 -16.97 -10.78 2.13
N LEU A 130 -17.74 -10.15 1.23
CA LEU A 130 -18.59 -10.86 0.26
C LEU A 130 -17.83 -11.56 -0.88
N ILE A 131 -16.51 -11.36 -0.94
CA ILE A 131 -15.61 -12.05 -1.85
C ILE A 131 -14.47 -12.73 -1.07
N ASP A 132 -14.70 -13.05 0.21
CA ASP A 132 -13.79 -13.78 1.09
C ASP A 132 -12.41 -13.11 1.29
N ILE A 133 -12.38 -11.77 1.21
CA ILE A 133 -11.18 -10.98 1.51
C ILE A 133 -11.35 -10.31 2.88
N PRO A 134 -10.49 -10.61 3.87
CA PRO A 134 -10.62 -10.04 5.20
C PRO A 134 -10.17 -8.57 5.24
N ALA A 135 -10.98 -7.76 5.89
CA ALA A 135 -10.68 -6.38 6.24
C ALA A 135 -11.37 -6.04 7.56
N HIS A 136 -10.81 -5.08 8.30
CA HIS A 136 -11.34 -4.67 9.60
C HIS A 136 -11.24 -3.16 9.79
N VAL A 137 -12.10 -2.61 10.65
CA VAL A 137 -12.10 -1.18 10.97
C VAL A 137 -11.24 -0.94 12.20
N VAL A 138 -10.27 -0.03 12.08
CA VAL A 138 -9.47 0.43 13.23
C VAL A 138 -10.14 1.62 13.90
N ALA A 139 -9.87 1.85 15.18
CA ALA A 139 -10.68 2.75 16.01
C ALA A 139 -10.35 4.23 15.79
N ASN A 140 -9.12 4.57 15.43
CA ASN A 140 -8.66 5.96 15.39
C ASN A 140 -7.52 6.19 14.37
N LYS A 141 -7.13 7.46 14.22
CA LYS A 141 -6.08 7.89 13.29
C LYS A 141 -4.69 7.38 13.67
N ASP A 142 -4.40 7.20 14.96
CA ASP A 142 -3.10 6.72 15.42
C ASP A 142 -2.93 5.23 15.09
N GLU A 143 -3.99 4.42 15.25
CA GLU A 143 -4.04 3.02 14.80
C GLU A 143 -3.90 2.93 13.27
N LEU A 144 -4.62 3.77 12.50
CA LEU A 144 -4.41 3.83 11.04
C LEU A 144 -2.95 4.14 10.69
N LEU A 145 -2.35 5.12 11.36
CA LEU A 145 -0.98 5.52 11.09
C LEU A 145 0.00 4.39 11.38
N PHE A 146 -0.18 3.69 12.50
CA PHE A 146 0.59 2.49 12.84
C PHE A 146 0.50 1.44 11.74
N GLU A 147 -0.71 1.12 11.27
CA GLU A 147 -0.93 0.13 10.21
C GLU A 147 -0.31 0.51 8.86
N LEU A 148 -0.32 1.80 8.51
CA LEU A 148 0.35 2.30 7.32
C LEU A 148 1.87 2.18 7.45
N VAL A 149 2.43 2.55 8.61
CA VAL A 149 3.88 2.40 8.87
C VAL A 149 4.30 0.93 8.87
N LEU A 150 3.51 0.04 9.48
CA LEU A 150 3.75 -1.40 9.46
C LEU A 150 3.78 -1.95 8.03
N LYS A 151 2.78 -1.57 7.20
CA LYS A 151 2.75 -1.96 5.79
C LYS A 151 3.97 -1.46 5.02
N ASN A 152 4.38 -0.22 5.26
CA ASN A 152 5.52 0.40 4.61
C ASN A 152 6.83 -0.27 5.04
N LEU A 153 6.97 -0.56 6.34
CA LEU A 153 8.10 -1.29 6.89
C LEU A 153 8.24 -2.67 6.23
N TYR A 154 7.13 -3.41 6.12
CA TYR A 154 7.10 -4.71 5.46
C TYR A 154 7.55 -4.63 4.00
N ILE A 155 6.89 -3.78 3.19
CA ILE A 155 7.10 -3.77 1.74
C ILE A 155 8.46 -3.19 1.35
N LEU A 156 8.93 -2.15 2.04
CA LEU A 156 10.22 -1.53 1.75
C LEU A 156 11.35 -2.43 2.23
N THR A 157 11.25 -3.04 3.41
CA THR A 157 12.28 -3.94 3.92
C THR A 157 12.47 -5.15 3.01
N THR A 158 11.38 -5.85 2.68
CA THR A 158 11.43 -7.03 1.81
C THR A 158 12.00 -6.70 0.43
N ASN A 159 11.50 -5.63 -0.20
CA ASN A 159 11.91 -5.24 -1.54
C ASN A 159 13.35 -4.75 -1.64
N ILE A 160 13.79 -3.93 -0.69
CA ILE A 160 15.13 -3.38 -0.72
C ILE A 160 16.16 -4.43 -0.30
N ALA A 161 15.88 -5.25 0.71
CA ALA A 161 16.75 -6.37 1.04
C ALA A 161 16.84 -7.38 -0.12
N GLY A 162 15.72 -7.62 -0.82
CA GLY A 162 15.68 -8.47 -2.01
C GLY A 162 16.64 -8.02 -3.11
N LEU A 163 16.79 -6.70 -3.35
CA LEU A 163 17.77 -6.17 -4.31
C LEU A 163 19.20 -6.60 -3.96
N ALA A 164 19.58 -6.48 -2.69
CA ALA A 164 20.93 -6.81 -2.24
C ALA A 164 21.26 -8.31 -2.40
N ILE A 165 20.26 -9.19 -2.22
CA ILE A 165 20.42 -10.63 -2.41
C ILE A 165 20.62 -10.96 -3.90
N HIS A 166 19.88 -10.28 -4.78
CA HIS A 166 19.99 -10.46 -6.23
C HIS A 166 21.28 -9.92 -6.84
N SER A 167 21.85 -8.85 -6.31
CA SER A 167 23.08 -8.22 -6.84
C SER A 167 24.38 -8.94 -6.43
N SER A 168 24.31 -10.06 -5.71
CA SER A 168 25.51 -10.79 -5.26
C SER A 168 26.22 -11.53 -6.41
N PRO A 169 27.53 -11.30 -6.66
CA PRO A 169 28.26 -11.84 -7.81
C PRO A 169 28.69 -13.31 -7.67
N LEU A 170 28.09 -14.09 -6.76
CA LEU A 170 28.44 -15.48 -6.56
C LEU A 170 27.85 -16.38 -7.65
N GLY A 171 28.57 -16.45 -8.76
CA GLY A 171 28.71 -17.68 -9.56
C GLY A 171 27.56 -18.01 -10.51
N GLY A 172 27.61 -17.46 -11.72
CA GLY A 172 27.58 -18.26 -12.96
C GLY A 172 26.38 -19.15 -13.28
N VAL A 173 25.27 -19.05 -12.55
CA VAL A 173 23.99 -19.64 -12.94
C VAL A 173 22.92 -18.59 -12.69
N ALA A 174 22.23 -18.17 -13.74
CA ALA A 174 20.99 -17.43 -13.61
C ALA A 174 20.00 -18.34 -12.87
N ILE A 175 19.89 -18.19 -11.55
CA ILE A 175 18.79 -18.82 -10.82
C ILE A 175 17.57 -17.94 -11.07
N GLU A 176 16.54 -18.53 -11.66
CA GLU A 176 15.21 -17.92 -11.85
C GLU A 176 14.48 -17.62 -10.51
N SER A 177 15.12 -17.58 -9.34
CA SER A 177 14.44 -17.42 -8.03
C SER A 177 14.97 -16.22 -7.25
N GLY A 178 14.14 -15.18 -7.11
CA GLY A 178 14.37 -14.21 -6.05
C GLY A 178 14.12 -14.81 -4.69
N ALA A 179 14.90 -14.38 -3.70
CA ALA A 179 14.66 -14.73 -2.31
C ALA A 179 13.20 -14.44 -1.96
N ASN A 180 12.57 -15.34 -1.22
CA ASN A 180 11.24 -15.11 -0.66
C ASN A 180 11.37 -14.65 0.80
N VAL A 181 10.23 -14.31 1.40
CA VAL A 181 10.16 -13.89 2.81
C VAL A 181 10.78 -14.92 3.76
N ASN A 182 10.61 -16.21 3.49
CA ASN A 182 11.23 -17.28 4.27
C ASN A 182 12.76 -17.25 4.21
N ASP A 183 13.34 -17.06 3.03
CA ASP A 183 14.79 -16.93 2.84
C ASP A 183 15.31 -15.68 3.54
N LEU A 184 14.61 -14.55 3.40
CA LEU A 184 14.97 -13.30 4.05
C LEU A 184 15.02 -13.46 5.58
N ARG A 185 14.02 -14.13 6.17
CA ARG A 185 13.90 -14.39 7.61
C ARG A 185 14.99 -15.33 8.12
N ASN A 186 15.27 -16.42 7.41
CA ASN A 186 16.11 -17.50 7.92
C ASN A 186 17.59 -17.40 7.51
N ASN A 187 17.86 -16.87 6.30
CA ASN A 187 19.20 -16.84 5.72
C ASN A 187 19.79 -15.42 5.66
N HIS A 188 18.96 -14.37 5.75
CA HIS A 188 19.38 -12.97 5.62
C HIS A 188 18.85 -12.07 6.74
N LEU A 189 18.65 -12.64 7.94
CA LEU A 189 18.07 -11.94 9.10
C LEU A 189 18.80 -10.63 9.44
N GLN A 190 20.13 -10.62 9.37
CA GLN A 190 20.91 -9.42 9.66
C GLN A 190 20.63 -8.31 8.64
N LEU A 191 20.66 -8.64 7.34
CA LEU A 191 20.33 -7.69 6.28
C LEU A 191 18.90 -7.14 6.44
N MET A 192 17.94 -8.02 6.74
CA MET A 192 16.55 -7.64 6.98
C MET A 192 16.45 -6.60 8.10
N ARG A 193 17.11 -6.84 9.24
CA ARG A 193 17.14 -5.93 10.39
C ARG A 193 17.83 -4.60 10.07
N GLU A 194 18.97 -4.64 9.37
CA GLU A 194 19.71 -3.43 9.01
C GLU A 194 18.92 -2.54 8.04
N VAL A 195 18.18 -3.14 7.09
CA VAL A 195 17.28 -2.40 6.20
C VAL A 195 16.07 -1.87 6.96
N SER A 196 15.44 -2.68 7.83
CA SER A 196 14.25 -2.26 8.57
C SER A 196 14.54 -1.09 9.51
N ILE A 197 15.73 -1.03 10.11
CA ILE A 197 16.20 0.11 10.93
C ILE A 197 16.21 1.40 10.10
N ASP A 198 16.79 1.38 8.90
CA ASP A 198 16.85 2.57 8.05
C ASP A 198 15.46 3.00 7.56
N ILE A 199 14.58 2.03 7.24
CA ILE A 199 13.19 2.31 6.88
C ILE A 199 12.41 2.90 8.06
N LEU A 200 12.59 2.37 9.27
CA LEU A 200 11.91 2.89 10.46
C LEU A 200 12.36 4.33 10.79
N LYS A 201 13.65 4.65 10.65
CA LYS A 201 14.14 6.04 10.74
C LYS A 201 13.43 6.94 9.75
N LEU A 202 13.30 6.50 8.50
CA LEU A 202 12.60 7.25 7.47
C LEU A 202 11.11 7.44 7.80
N GLN A 203 10.39 6.39 8.19
CA GLN A 203 8.98 6.48 8.58
C GLN A 203 8.77 7.41 9.79
N THR A 204 9.67 7.36 10.78
CA THR A 204 9.67 8.26 11.94
C THR A 204 9.77 9.72 11.50
N ALA A 205 10.69 10.03 10.59
CA ALA A 205 10.87 11.40 10.08
C ALA A 205 9.69 11.88 9.23
N LEU A 206 9.14 11.00 8.37
CA LEU A 206 8.01 11.32 7.49
C LEU A 206 6.71 11.59 8.25
N THR A 207 6.54 10.94 9.40
CA THR A 207 5.31 11.04 10.21
C THR A 207 5.44 11.98 11.40
N GLY A 208 6.67 12.30 11.82
CA GLY A 208 6.94 13.03 13.06
C GLY A 208 6.51 12.27 14.32
N LYS A 209 6.41 10.93 14.24
CA LYS A 209 5.96 10.05 15.32
C LYS A 209 6.99 8.98 15.60
N THR A 210 7.03 8.53 16.85
CA THR A 210 7.72 7.31 17.26
C THR A 210 6.71 6.17 17.33
N PHE A 211 7.19 4.95 17.12
CA PHE A 211 6.38 3.74 17.12
C PHE A 211 6.91 2.77 18.16
N ASP A 212 6.04 1.89 18.64
CA ASP A 212 6.41 0.82 19.56
C ASP A 212 7.16 -0.27 18.77
N ASP A 213 8.44 -0.46 19.11
CA ASP A 213 9.33 -1.40 18.41
C ASP A 213 8.85 -2.85 18.57
N GLU A 214 8.35 -3.24 19.75
CA GLU A 214 7.86 -4.60 20.01
C GLU A 214 6.57 -4.85 19.21
N ALA A 215 5.67 -3.86 19.15
CA ALA A 215 4.45 -3.96 18.36
C ALA A 215 4.74 -4.06 16.85
N LEU A 216 5.69 -3.26 16.35
CA LEU A 216 6.11 -3.32 14.94
C LEU A 216 6.77 -4.66 14.60
N GLU A 217 7.64 -5.18 15.48
CA GLU A 217 8.26 -6.50 15.29
C GLU A 217 7.20 -7.59 15.24
N GLN A 218 6.23 -7.58 16.17
CA GLN A 218 5.16 -8.57 16.19
C GLN A 218 4.27 -8.49 14.94
N GLY A 219 3.91 -7.29 14.49
CA GLY A 219 3.15 -7.11 13.25
C GLY A 219 3.92 -7.55 12.01
N MET A 220 5.23 -7.33 11.98
CA MET A 220 6.10 -7.81 10.90
C MET A 220 6.16 -9.34 10.84
N ILE A 221 6.23 -10.00 12.00
CA ILE A 221 6.19 -11.47 12.09
C ILE A 221 4.87 -12.00 11.54
N GLU A 222 3.74 -11.43 11.96
CA GLU A 222 2.41 -11.83 11.45
C GLU A 222 2.30 -11.67 9.93
N ALA A 223 2.75 -10.52 9.40
CA ALA A 223 2.75 -10.25 7.97
C ALA A 223 3.63 -11.24 7.19
N PHE A 224 4.79 -11.65 7.74
CA PHE A 224 5.66 -12.65 7.12
C PHE A 224 5.02 -14.05 7.14
N GLU A 225 4.39 -14.43 8.25
CA GLU A 225 3.74 -15.73 8.39
C GLU A 225 2.49 -15.85 7.51
N GLY A 226 1.89 -14.72 7.11
CA GLY A 226 0.82 -14.67 6.12
C GLY A 226 1.23 -15.14 4.72
N ASP A 227 2.50 -15.01 4.32
CA ASP A 227 3.01 -15.51 3.03
C ASP A 227 4.54 -15.67 3.01
N LEU A 228 5.03 -16.78 3.55
CA LEU A 228 6.45 -17.12 3.56
C LEU A 228 7.07 -17.26 2.15
N GLU A 229 6.26 -17.63 1.16
CA GLU A 229 6.66 -17.79 -0.23
C GLU A 229 6.57 -16.48 -1.03
N HIS A 230 6.25 -15.35 -0.36
CA HIS A 230 6.19 -14.06 -1.02
C HIS A 230 7.57 -13.66 -1.53
N GLY A 231 7.72 -13.47 -2.84
CA GLY A 231 8.96 -13.00 -3.43
C GLY A 231 9.38 -11.65 -2.85
N CYS A 232 10.60 -11.55 -2.33
CA CYS A 232 11.09 -10.33 -1.71
C CYS A 232 11.21 -9.19 -2.70
N MET A 233 11.46 -9.45 -3.99
CA MET A 233 11.65 -8.40 -4.98
C MET A 233 10.64 -8.50 -6.13
N GLY A 234 10.03 -7.36 -6.47
CA GLY A 234 9.29 -7.16 -7.71
C GLY A 234 9.91 -6.05 -8.55
N ARG A 235 9.34 -5.82 -9.73
CA ARG A 235 9.77 -4.75 -10.67
C ARG A 235 9.83 -3.33 -10.07
N SER A 236 9.11 -3.09 -8.97
CA SER A 236 9.05 -1.79 -8.27
C SER A 236 10.19 -1.58 -7.27
N ALA A 237 10.93 -2.62 -6.89
CA ALA A 237 11.94 -2.53 -5.83
C ALA A 237 13.04 -1.47 -6.11
N PRO A 238 13.63 -1.36 -7.32
CA PRO A 238 14.61 -0.32 -7.60
C PRO A 238 14.04 1.10 -7.44
N ALA A 239 12.79 1.31 -7.85
CA ALA A 239 12.11 2.59 -7.71
C ALA A 239 11.84 2.92 -6.23
N ARG A 240 11.47 1.91 -5.43
CA ARG A 240 11.29 2.05 -3.97
C ARG A 240 12.58 2.47 -3.28
N LEU A 241 13.71 1.84 -3.60
CA LEU A 241 15.01 2.23 -3.07
C LEU A 241 15.36 3.68 -3.42
N ASN A 242 15.21 4.06 -4.70
CA ASN A 242 15.51 5.43 -5.13
C ASN A 242 14.64 6.47 -4.41
N ARG A 243 13.33 6.20 -4.25
CA ARG A 243 12.42 7.10 -3.51
C ARG A 243 12.79 7.19 -2.04
N ALA A 244 13.11 6.06 -1.39
CA ALA A 244 13.51 6.04 0.02
C ALA A 244 14.79 6.87 0.23
N LEU A 245 15.77 6.76 -0.66
CA LEU A 245 17.00 7.57 -0.61
C LEU A 245 16.75 9.06 -0.87
N GLN A 246 15.89 9.39 -1.83
CA GLN A 246 15.50 10.78 -2.08
C GLN A 246 14.84 11.40 -0.84
N LEU A 247 13.89 10.69 -0.22
CA LEU A 247 13.23 11.17 1.00
C LEU A 247 14.23 11.25 2.17
N ALA A 248 15.13 10.28 2.32
CA ALA A 248 16.17 10.37 3.34
C ALA A 248 17.06 11.61 3.15
N GLN A 249 17.41 11.95 1.91
CA GLN A 249 18.14 13.18 1.59
C GLN A 249 17.34 14.45 1.93
N GLU A 250 16.04 14.50 1.57
CA GLU A 250 15.15 15.63 1.90
C GLU A 250 15.07 15.88 3.42
N PHE A 251 15.14 14.83 4.22
CA PHE A 251 15.07 14.89 5.68
C PHE A 251 16.46 14.86 6.36
N ASN A 252 17.55 14.90 5.60
CA ASN A 252 18.94 14.79 6.09
C ASN A 252 19.18 13.57 7.02
N LEU A 253 18.63 12.41 6.65
CA LEU A 253 18.74 11.17 7.41
C LEU A 253 19.91 10.32 6.93
N GLU A 254 20.64 9.74 7.89
CA GLU A 254 21.62 8.71 7.59
C GLU A 254 20.97 7.33 7.48
N VAL A 255 20.90 6.83 6.25
CA VAL A 255 20.36 5.51 5.88
C VAL A 255 21.46 4.65 5.22
N SER A 256 22.50 4.37 6.01
CA SER A 256 23.77 3.80 5.53
C SER A 256 23.60 2.43 4.86
N THR A 257 22.61 1.62 5.27
CA THR A 257 22.33 0.32 4.66
C THR A 257 21.68 0.50 3.29
N LEU A 258 20.67 1.38 3.17
CA LEU A 258 20.04 1.65 1.88
C LEU A 258 21.05 2.20 0.86
N GLN A 259 21.95 3.09 1.29
CA GLN A 259 22.99 3.63 0.42
C GLN A 259 23.96 2.55 -0.05
N LYS A 260 24.43 1.66 0.84
CA LYS A 260 25.27 0.52 0.46
C LYS A 260 24.60 -0.39 -0.57
N ILE A 261 23.30 -0.64 -0.42
CA ILE A 261 22.54 -1.46 -1.39
C ILE A 261 22.51 -0.76 -2.74
N LYS A 262 22.29 0.56 -2.77
CA LYS A 262 22.29 1.35 -3.99
C LYS A 262 23.63 1.35 -4.70
N ASP A 263 24.73 1.46 -3.95
CA ASP A 263 26.09 1.52 -4.50
C ASP A 263 26.55 0.17 -5.08
N ASN A 264 25.95 -0.93 -4.59
CA ASN A 264 26.25 -2.30 -5.01
C ASN A 264 25.25 -2.88 -6.04
N SER A 265 24.26 -2.10 -6.48
CA SER A 265 23.21 -2.52 -7.44
C SER A 265 23.46 -2.04 -8.87
#